data_AF-W2Q6E7-F1
#
_entry.id   AF-W2Q6E7-F1
#
_cell.length_a   1.000
_cell.length_b   1.000
_cell.length_c   1.000
_cell.angle_alpha   90.00
_cell.angle_beta   90.00
_cell.angle_gamma   90.00
#
_symmetry.space_group_name_H-M   'P 1'
#
loop_
_entity.id
_entity.type
_entity.pdbx_description
1 polymer ?
#
loop_
_entity_poly.entity_id
_entity_poly.type
_entity_poly.pdbx_seq_one_letter_code
_entity_poly.pdbx_strand_id
1 'polypeptide(L)'
;MLATTLRRSAASKRALTQLQNQRRHGGSLSKNKHIENWNNWRGDSEKRFKFDSEFFTSMAAWGLFPFGLYYVMGADERRKRDLRNGVPEKFRQ
;
A
#
# COMPACT_ATOMS: atom_id res chain seq x y z
N MET A 1 11.89 25.86 -61.38
CA MET A 1 11.91 24.46 -60.92
C MET A 1 12.91 24.35 -59.77
N LEU A 2 12.45 24.27 -58.53
CA LEU A 2 13.30 24.15 -57.34
C LEU A 2 13.68 22.68 -57.15
N ALA A 3 14.96 22.36 -57.28
CA ALA A 3 15.50 21.03 -57.08
C ALA A 3 15.45 20.66 -55.58
N THR A 4 14.45 19.86 -55.20
CA THR A 4 14.38 19.19 -53.89
C THR A 4 15.33 18.00 -53.88
N THR A 5 16.61 18.23 -53.54
CA THR A 5 17.51 17.14 -53.13
C THR A 5 17.54 17.06 -51.61
N LEU A 6 16.56 16.36 -51.03
CA LEU A 6 16.62 15.94 -49.63
C LEU A 6 17.74 14.89 -49.50
N ARG A 7 18.94 15.33 -49.09
CA ARG A 7 19.97 14.44 -48.56
C ARG A 7 19.38 13.72 -47.35
N ARG A 8 18.98 12.45 -47.52
CA ARG A 8 18.73 11.53 -46.41
C ARG A 8 20.07 11.35 -45.68
N SER A 9 20.29 12.12 -44.60
CA SER A 9 21.37 11.81 -43.68
C SER A 9 21.03 10.47 -43.04
N ALA A 10 21.86 9.45 -43.29
CA ALA A 10 21.73 8.19 -42.58
C ALA A 10 21.82 8.50 -41.09
N ALA A 11 20.79 8.14 -40.33
CA ALA A 11 20.76 8.35 -38.89
C ALA A 11 22.04 7.78 -38.27
N SER A 12 22.74 8.61 -37.49
CA SER A 12 23.98 8.23 -36.81
C SER A 12 23.78 6.92 -36.05
N LYS A 13 24.68 5.94 -36.25
CA LYS A 13 24.64 4.65 -35.54
C LYS A 13 24.53 4.84 -34.01
N ARG A 14 25.11 5.92 -33.47
CA ARG A 14 25.01 6.29 -32.04
C ARG A 14 23.59 6.71 -31.62
N ALA A 15 22.86 7.42 -32.48
CA ALA A 15 21.47 7.79 -32.21
C ALA A 15 20.56 6.56 -32.25
N LEU A 16 20.84 5.62 -33.16
CA LEU A 16 20.16 4.34 -33.27
C LEU A 16 20.40 3.45 -32.03
N THR A 17 21.63 3.40 -31.51
CA THR A 17 21.94 2.66 -30.28
C THR A 17 21.34 3.32 -29.04
N GLN A 18 21.25 4.66 -28.97
CA GLN A 18 20.54 5.35 -27.88
C GLN A 18 19.03 5.07 -27.90
N LEU A 19 18.41 5.07 -29.09
CA LEU A 19 17.00 4.67 -29.26
C LEU A 19 16.77 3.20 -28.91
N GLN A 20 17.70 2.31 -29.29
CA GLN A 20 17.65 0.89 -28.92
C GLN A 20 17.89 0.66 -27.42
N ASN A 21 18.73 1.46 -26.76
CA ASN A 21 18.92 1.40 -25.31
C ASN A 21 17.77 2.07 -24.54
N GLN A 22 17.02 2.98 -25.16
CA GLN A 22 15.74 3.48 -24.63
C GLN A 22 14.60 2.47 -24.76
N ARG A 23 14.73 1.44 -25.61
CA ARG A 23 13.88 0.25 -25.55
C ARG A 23 14.22 -0.49 -24.27
N ARG A 24 13.59 -0.07 -23.18
CA ARG A 24 13.52 -0.83 -21.93
C ARG A 24 13.25 -2.29 -22.31
N HIS A 25 14.07 -3.22 -21.83
CA HIS A 25 13.81 -4.66 -21.91
C HIS A 25 12.55 -5.00 -21.09
N GLY A 26 11.38 -4.53 -21.54
CA GLY A 26 10.08 -4.71 -20.92
C GLY A 26 9.45 -6.04 -21.31
N GLY A 27 10.23 -7.11 -21.31
CA GLY A 27 9.87 -8.39 -21.89
C GLY A 27 10.24 -9.54 -20.97
N SER A 28 9.46 -9.72 -19.92
CA SER A 28 9.38 -10.99 -19.16
C SER A 28 7.99 -11.17 -18.55
N LEU A 29 7.28 -10.06 -18.29
CA LEU A 29 5.92 -10.05 -17.78
C LEU A 29 4.95 -9.48 -18.82
N SER A 30 3.97 -10.29 -19.22
CA SER A 30 2.83 -9.77 -19.99
C SER A 30 2.01 -8.86 -19.08
N LYS A 31 1.74 -7.64 -19.53
CA LYS A 31 0.88 -6.72 -18.78
C LYS A 31 -0.53 -7.32 -18.66
N ASN A 32 -0.98 -7.50 -17.42
CA ASN A 32 -2.36 -7.86 -17.14
C ASN A 32 -3.13 -6.60 -16.73
N LYS A 33 -4.09 -6.22 -17.57
CA LYS A 33 -4.93 -5.03 -17.36
C LYS A 33 -5.64 -5.03 -16.01
N HIS A 34 -6.08 -6.19 -15.52
CA HIS A 34 -6.77 -6.27 -14.23
C HIS A 34 -5.82 -6.01 -13.06
N ILE A 35 -4.59 -6.51 -13.14
CA ILE A 35 -3.56 -6.28 -12.11
C ILE A 35 -3.14 -4.81 -12.11
N GLU A 36 -2.92 -4.22 -13.28
CA GLU A 36 -2.58 -2.80 -13.40
C GLU A 36 -3.70 -1.91 -12.86
N ASN A 37 -4.96 -2.21 -13.20
CA ASN A 37 -6.11 -1.46 -12.69
C ASN A 37 -6.29 -1.60 -11.18
N TRP A 38 -6.13 -2.81 -10.62
CA TRP A 38 -6.19 -3.03 -9.18
C TRP A 38 -5.08 -2.28 -8.44
N ASN A 39 -3.85 -2.31 -8.96
CA ASN A 39 -2.73 -1.57 -8.38
C ASN A 39 -2.96 -0.07 -8.44
N ASN A 40 -3.45 0.47 -9.56
CA ASN A 40 -3.80 1.88 -9.67
C ASN A 40 -4.94 2.25 -8.71
N TRP A 41 -5.96 1.40 -8.56
CA TRP A 41 -7.06 1.63 -7.62
C TRP A 41 -6.57 1.71 -6.17
N ARG A 42 -5.64 0.83 -5.76
CA ARG A 42 -5.01 0.91 -4.43
C ARG A 42 -4.08 2.12 -4.28
N GLY A 43 -3.32 2.46 -5.31
CA GLY A 43 -2.41 3.61 -5.31
C GLY A 43 -3.17 4.95 -5.20
N ASP A 44 -4.36 5.03 -5.80
CA ASP A 44 -5.24 6.20 -5.71
C ASP A 44 -6.20 6.15 -4.49
N SER A 45 -5.99 5.23 -3.55
CA SER A 45 -6.86 5.08 -2.37
C SER A 45 -6.98 6.37 -1.55
N GLU A 46 -5.89 7.12 -1.39
CA GLU A 46 -5.86 8.40 -0.67
C GLU A 46 -6.77 9.46 -1.32
N LYS A 47 -6.77 9.55 -2.65
CA LYS A 47 -7.60 10.51 -3.39
C LYS A 47 -9.08 10.16 -3.35
N ARG A 48 -9.38 8.86 -3.21
CA ARG A 48 -10.74 8.32 -3.17
C ARG A 48 -11.28 8.22 -1.74
N PHE A 49 -10.43 8.48 -0.75
CA PHE A 49 -10.78 8.39 0.65
C PHE A 49 -11.91 9.38 0.98
N LYS A 50 -12.95 8.87 1.63
CA LYS A 50 -14.05 9.65 2.15
C LYS A 50 -14.25 9.24 3.60
N PHE A 51 -14.23 10.24 4.47
CA PHE A 51 -14.54 10.02 5.87
C PHE A 51 -16.06 10.05 6.05
N ASP A 52 -16.67 8.87 5.98
CA ASP A 52 -18.10 8.68 6.20
C ASP A 52 -18.36 8.02 7.56
N SER A 53 -19.64 7.93 7.94
CA SER A 53 -20.05 7.34 9.21
C SER A 53 -19.73 5.85 9.31
N GLU A 54 -19.75 5.13 8.19
CA GLU A 54 -19.46 3.70 8.13
C GLU A 54 -17.96 3.44 8.37
N PHE A 55 -17.10 4.21 7.71
CA PHE A 55 -15.66 4.21 7.92
C PHE A 55 -15.32 4.58 9.36
N PHE A 56 -15.92 5.65 9.90
CA PHE A 56 -15.71 6.04 11.29
C PHE A 56 -16.10 4.93 12.27
N THR A 57 -17.28 4.34 12.09
CA THR A 57 -17.77 3.26 12.96
C THR A 57 -16.85 2.05 12.89
N SER A 58 -16.42 1.68 11.68
CA SER A 58 -15.49 0.56 11.47
C SER A 58 -14.13 0.83 12.11
N MET A 59 -13.58 2.04 11.93
CA MET A 59 -12.32 2.46 12.53
C MET A 59 -12.39 2.46 14.05
N ALA A 60 -13.47 2.98 14.64
CA ALA A 60 -13.67 2.99 16.08
C ALA A 60 -13.86 1.57 16.63
N ALA A 61 -14.68 0.74 15.99
CA ALA A 61 -14.90 -0.64 16.41
C ALA A 61 -13.61 -1.46 16.38
N TRP A 62 -12.88 -1.45 15.25
CA TRP A 62 -11.61 -2.17 15.13
C TRP A 62 -10.48 -1.56 15.95
N GLY A 63 -10.53 -0.25 16.21
CA GLY A 63 -9.56 0.45 17.05
C GLY A 63 -9.76 0.26 18.55
N LEU A 64 -10.99 -0.03 19.00
CA LEU A 64 -11.31 -0.18 20.43
C LEU A 64 -11.51 -1.63 20.85
N PHE A 65 -12.18 -2.45 20.03
CA PHE A 65 -12.62 -3.78 20.43
C PHE A 65 -11.47 -4.74 20.75
N PRO A 66 -10.41 -4.90 19.93
CA PRO A 66 -9.32 -5.81 20.24
C PRO A 66 -8.56 -5.42 21.51
N PHE A 67 -8.36 -4.12 21.72
CA PHE A 67 -7.64 -3.59 22.88
C PHE A 67 -8.48 -3.67 24.15
N GLY A 68 -9.78 -3.37 24.06
CA GLY A 68 -10.72 -3.54 25.16
C GLY A 68 -10.85 -5.00 25.57
N LEU A 69 -10.96 -5.92 24.61
CA LEU A 69 -11.00 -7.36 24.87
C LEU A 69 -9.70 -7.82 25.56
N TYR A 70 -8.55 -7.43 25.02
CA TYR A 70 -7.25 -7.75 25.62
C TYR A 70 -7.13 -7.21 27.06
N TYR A 71 -7.56 -5.97 27.28
CA TYR A 71 -7.54 -5.35 28.60
C TYR A 71 -8.41 -6.12 29.59
N VAL A 72 -9.64 -6.47 29.22
CA VAL A 72 -10.57 -7.19 30.10
C VAL A 72 -10.01 -8.58 30.44
N MET A 73 -9.52 -9.32 29.44
CA MET A 73 -8.92 -10.64 29.66
C MET A 73 -7.68 -10.56 30.55
N GLY A 74 -6.80 -9.58 30.30
CA GLY A 74 -5.60 -9.36 31.10
C GLY A 74 -5.92 -8.92 32.53
N ALA A 75 -6.93 -8.07 32.72
CA ALA A 75 -7.38 -7.64 34.04
C ALA A 75 -8.00 -8.80 34.83
N ASP A 76 -8.81 -9.64 34.19
CA ASP A 76 -9.40 -10.83 34.82
C ASP A 76 -8.33 -11.86 35.22
N GLU A 77 -7.37 -12.14 34.33
CA GLU A 77 -6.26 -13.04 34.64
C GLU A 77 -5.42 -12.52 35.81
N ARG A 78 -5.12 -11.21 35.82
CA ARG A 78 -4.40 -10.56 36.93
C ARG A 78 -5.16 -10.70 38.24
N ARG A 79 -6.46 -10.41 38.27
CA ARG A 79 -7.30 -10.57 39.48
C ARG A 79 -7.27 -12.00 40.00
N LYS A 80 -7.44 -12.99 39.12
CA LYS A 80 -7.37 -14.42 39.49
C LYS A 80 -6.00 -14.80 40.04
N ARG A 81 -4.93 -14.28 39.46
CA ARG A 81 -3.55 -14.52 39.90
C ARG A 81 -3.27 -13.89 41.27
N ASP A 82 -3.72 -12.66 41.48
CA ASP A 82 -3.53 -11.91 42.72
C ASP A 82 -4.32 -12.52 43.89
N LEU A 83 -5.54 -13.00 43.63
CA LEU A 83 -6.31 -13.82 44.58
C LEU A 83 -5.55 -15.09 44.97
N ARG A 84 -4.98 -15.82 44.01
CA ARG A 84 -4.20 -17.03 44.28
C ARG A 84 -2.92 -16.75 45.08
N ASN A 85 -2.31 -15.58 44.88
CA ASN A 85 -1.06 -15.20 45.53
C ASN A 85 -1.28 -14.47 46.88
N GLY A 86 -2.53 -14.29 47.32
CA GLY A 86 -2.84 -13.64 48.60
C GLY A 86 -2.60 -12.13 48.62
N VAL A 87 -2.60 -11.45 47.47
CA VAL A 87 -2.38 -10.00 47.35
C VAL A 87 -3.56 -9.33 46.61
N PRO A 88 -4.78 -9.38 47.16
CA PRO A 88 -6.01 -9.11 46.40
C PRO A 88 -6.20 -7.65 45.94
N GLU A 89 -5.45 -6.67 46.46
CA GLU A 89 -5.75 -5.24 46.24
C GLU A 89 -4.53 -4.32 45.97
N LYS A 90 -3.43 -4.83 45.40
CA LYS A 90 -2.38 -3.91 44.94
C LYS A 90 -2.72 -3.37 43.56
N PHE A 91 -3.34 -2.18 43.50
CA PHE A 91 -3.32 -1.34 42.30
C PHE A 91 -1.83 -1.05 41.97
N ARG A 92 -1.26 -1.81 41.04
CA ARG A 92 0.05 -1.49 40.44
C ARG A 92 -0.20 -0.65 39.21
N GLN A 93 0.28 0.60 39.26
CA GLN A 93 0.37 1.52 38.13
C GLN A 93 1.13 0.87 36.97
#